data_AF-A0A6J4JYP3-F1
#
_entry.id   AF-A0A6J4JYP3-F1
#
_cell.length_a   1.000
_cell.length_b   1.000
_cell.length_c   1.000
_cell.angle_alpha   90.00
_cell.angle_beta   90.00
_cell.angle_gamma   90.00
#
_symmetry.space_group_name_H-M   'P 1'
#
loop_
_entity.id
_entity.type
_entity.pdbx_description
1 polymer ?
#
loop_
_entity_poly.entity_id
_entity_poly.type
_entity_poly.pdbx_seq_one_letter_code
_entity_poly.pdbx_strand_id
1 'polypeptide(L)'
;VLAANTAFEDFPRLAYFLARDKFLPSHFAYQGSRLAFSNGIIILALVAGVLIVVFQGSVTNLLPLYGIGVFTAFTLSQAALVARWWRLREPGWQLRLTVNSVGTAATALVLIIVGITKFALGAWVVLILIPALVALLLTIRSHYFEVADQMTISPGDVTEHPDVLAPQFHHYVLIPVGDLNRAALRAISYARSLTGQYRQAANGGAAATGGVSGQGRHTVIQAVHVTDDADDAEQLQERWDRYEPGVELVVIEAPYRSLVGPLMRYIDVVERRHPEGTAVVTVLLPEFIPAHWWENALHTHTALMIKGALLFRPRTAVTSVPFHLNG
;
A
#
# COMPACT_ATOMS: atom_id res chain seq x y z
N VAL A 1 -1.95 20.01 -32.16
CA VAL A 1 -1.91 20.45 -30.75
C VAL A 1 -3.29 20.40 -30.10
N LEU A 2 -4.34 21.00 -30.71
CA LEU A 2 -5.69 21.03 -30.11
C LEU A 2 -6.31 19.65 -29.83
N ALA A 3 -6.21 18.69 -30.77
CA ALA A 3 -6.81 17.36 -30.61
C ALA A 3 -6.14 16.49 -29.52
N ALA A 4 -4.86 16.71 -29.24
CA ALA A 4 -4.16 16.00 -28.17
C ALA A 4 -4.67 16.45 -26.79
N ASN A 5 -4.93 17.76 -26.62
CA ASN A 5 -5.44 18.32 -25.37
C ASN A 5 -6.76 17.67 -24.93
N THR A 6 -7.68 17.44 -25.88
CA THR A 6 -8.96 16.76 -25.62
C THR A 6 -8.76 15.35 -25.06
N ALA A 7 -7.83 14.57 -25.61
CA ALA A 7 -7.54 13.23 -25.09
C ALA A 7 -7.00 13.26 -23.64
N PHE A 8 -6.18 14.26 -23.30
CA PHE A 8 -5.68 14.46 -21.94
C PHE A 8 -6.78 14.94 -20.95
N GLU A 9 -7.84 15.55 -21.46
CA GLU A 9 -9.00 15.97 -20.65
C GLU A 9 -9.99 14.81 -20.43
N ASP A 10 -10.22 13.98 -21.44
CA ASP A 10 -11.24 12.92 -21.39
C ASP A 10 -10.75 11.61 -20.74
N PHE A 11 -9.47 11.25 -20.94
CA PHE A 11 -8.94 9.99 -20.42
C PHE A 11 -9.04 9.83 -18.89
N PRO A 12 -8.70 10.84 -18.05
CA PRO A 12 -8.85 10.73 -16.61
C PRO A 12 -10.28 10.41 -16.17
N ARG A 13 -11.28 10.92 -16.90
CA ARG A 13 -12.69 10.63 -16.63
C ARG A 13 -13.05 9.18 -16.95
N LEU A 14 -12.55 8.64 -18.06
CA LEU A 14 -12.74 7.23 -18.41
C LEU A 14 -12.06 6.29 -17.41
N ALA A 15 -10.81 6.61 -17.04
CA ALA A 15 -10.05 5.84 -16.06
C ALA A 15 -10.75 5.81 -14.69
N TYR A 16 -11.35 6.93 -14.28
CA TYR A 16 -12.13 7.03 -13.05
C TYR A 16 -13.32 6.06 -13.03
N PHE A 17 -14.13 6.00 -14.10
CA PHE A 17 -15.27 5.09 -14.16
C PHE A 17 -14.83 3.63 -14.12
N LEU A 18 -13.79 3.26 -14.88
CA LEU A 18 -13.24 1.90 -14.87
C LEU A 18 -12.69 1.50 -13.50
N ALA A 19 -12.03 2.43 -12.79
CA ALA A 19 -11.47 2.17 -11.47
C ALA A 19 -12.55 2.04 -10.39
N ARG A 20 -13.61 2.84 -10.48
CA ARG A 20 -14.79 2.71 -9.61
C ARG A 20 -15.44 1.33 -9.73
N ASP A 21 -15.47 0.79 -10.95
CA ASP A 21 -15.98 -0.54 -11.24
C ASP A 21 -14.93 -1.66 -11.02
N LYS A 22 -13.79 -1.34 -10.39
CA LYS A 22 -12.67 -2.25 -10.04
C LYS A 22 -11.93 -2.87 -11.24
N PHE A 23 -12.04 -2.31 -12.44
CA PHE A 23 -11.26 -2.76 -13.61
C PHE A 23 -9.87 -2.11 -13.70
N LEU A 24 -9.66 -0.99 -13.03
CA LEU A 24 -8.36 -0.31 -12.91
C LEU A 24 -7.96 -0.17 -11.44
N PRO A 25 -6.66 0.08 -11.15
CA PRO A 25 -6.20 0.32 -9.80
C PRO A 25 -6.98 1.42 -9.10
N SER A 26 -7.25 1.24 -7.80
CA SER A 26 -8.05 2.17 -6.99
C SER A 26 -7.51 3.61 -6.98
N HIS A 27 -6.22 3.81 -7.25
CA HIS A 27 -5.61 5.13 -7.41
C HIS A 27 -6.29 6.03 -8.46
N PHE A 28 -6.94 5.45 -9.48
CA PHE A 28 -7.70 6.19 -10.49
C PHE A 28 -9.13 6.56 -10.04
N ALA A 29 -9.64 5.93 -8.97
CA ALA A 29 -11.01 6.15 -8.48
C ALA A 29 -11.14 7.36 -7.52
N TYR A 30 -10.04 8.02 -7.15
CA TYR A 30 -10.08 9.16 -6.23
C TYR A 30 -10.51 10.45 -6.95
N GLN A 31 -11.80 10.71 -7.14
CA GLN A 31 -12.25 12.04 -7.64
C GLN A 31 -12.27 13.08 -6.52
N GLY A 32 -11.15 13.75 -6.28
CA GLY A 32 -11.09 14.87 -5.34
C GLY A 32 -9.71 15.48 -5.21
N SER A 33 -9.60 16.79 -5.47
CA SER A 33 -8.36 17.59 -5.58
C SER A 33 -7.49 17.25 -6.80
N ARG A 34 -6.69 18.22 -7.28
CA ARG A 34 -5.94 18.21 -8.55
C ARG A 34 -5.09 16.94 -8.84
N LEU A 35 -4.86 16.07 -7.85
CA LEU A 35 -3.97 14.92 -7.93
C LEU A 35 -4.48 13.72 -8.75
N ALA A 36 -5.79 13.41 -8.77
CA ALA A 36 -6.26 12.26 -9.58
C ALA A 36 -6.35 12.56 -11.08
N PHE A 37 -6.60 13.81 -11.43
CA PHE A 37 -6.41 14.32 -12.79
C PHE A 37 -4.94 14.23 -13.20
N SER A 38 -4.02 14.50 -12.25
CA SER A 38 -2.57 14.38 -12.46
C SER A 38 -2.14 12.95 -12.78
N ASN A 39 -2.59 11.94 -12.03
CA ASN A 39 -2.18 10.54 -12.27
C ASN A 39 -2.66 10.02 -13.63
N GLY A 40 -3.89 10.33 -14.03
CA GLY A 40 -4.42 9.97 -15.36
C GLY A 40 -3.60 10.61 -16.48
N ILE A 41 -3.25 11.89 -16.35
CA ILE A 41 -2.43 12.63 -17.32
C ILE A 41 -1.00 12.07 -17.38
N ILE A 42 -0.35 11.84 -16.24
CA ILE A 42 1.02 11.32 -16.18
C ILE A 42 1.10 9.96 -16.87
N ILE A 43 0.14 9.07 -16.59
CA ILE A 43 0.12 7.73 -17.18
C ILE A 43 -0.16 7.81 -18.68
N LEU A 44 -1.11 8.65 -19.12
CA LEU A 44 -1.35 8.87 -20.54
C LEU A 44 -0.11 9.44 -21.25
N ALA A 45 0.59 10.39 -20.62
CA ALA A 45 1.82 10.98 -21.15
C ALA A 45 2.94 9.93 -21.28
N LEU A 46 3.11 9.07 -20.27
CA LEU A 46 4.08 7.98 -20.29
C LEU A 46 3.75 6.97 -21.39
N VAL A 47 2.49 6.52 -21.48
CA VAL A 47 2.05 5.58 -22.52
C VAL A 47 2.20 6.19 -23.91
N ALA A 48 1.82 7.45 -24.11
CA ALA A 48 2.02 8.16 -25.36
C ALA A 48 3.52 8.29 -25.70
N GLY A 49 4.37 8.58 -24.71
CA GLY A 49 5.82 8.63 -24.87
C GLY A 49 6.40 7.28 -25.29
N VAL A 50 6.00 6.19 -24.64
CA VAL A 50 6.40 4.82 -25.01
C VAL A 50 5.98 4.51 -26.45
N LEU A 51 4.74 4.84 -26.83
CA LEU A 51 4.27 4.64 -28.20
C LEU A 51 5.10 5.44 -29.21
N ILE A 52 5.43 6.71 -28.94
CA ILE A 52 6.27 7.52 -29.83
C ILE A 52 7.66 6.89 -30.00
N VAL A 53 8.27 6.41 -28.91
CA VAL A 53 9.60 5.76 -28.95
C VAL A 53 9.55 4.45 -29.73
N VAL A 54 8.57 3.58 -29.43
CA VAL A 54 8.42 2.26 -30.07
C VAL A 54 8.17 2.39 -31.57
N PHE A 55 7.33 3.35 -31.98
CA PHE A 55 7.00 3.58 -33.39
C PHE A 55 7.96 4.56 -34.07
N GLN A 56 9.03 5.00 -33.39
CA GLN A 56 10.03 5.96 -33.89
C GLN A 56 9.39 7.24 -34.47
N GLY A 57 8.28 7.70 -33.88
CA GLY A 57 7.52 8.86 -34.37
C GLY A 57 6.87 8.68 -35.75
N SER A 58 6.80 7.46 -36.30
CA SER A 58 6.22 7.20 -37.61
C SER A 58 4.69 7.29 -37.59
N VAL A 59 4.17 8.38 -38.16
CA VAL A 59 2.71 8.59 -38.32
C VAL A 59 2.09 7.49 -39.18
N THR A 60 2.82 6.97 -40.17
CA THR A 60 2.38 5.91 -41.08
C THR A 60 2.01 4.62 -40.34
N ASN A 61 2.77 4.29 -39.29
CA ASN A 61 2.54 3.10 -38.48
C ASN A 61 1.52 3.37 -37.36
N LEU A 62 1.44 4.59 -36.83
CA LEU A 62 0.50 4.95 -35.77
C LEU A 62 -0.96 5.10 -36.25
N LEU A 63 -1.16 5.60 -37.47
CA LEU A 63 -2.51 5.85 -38.03
C LEU A 63 -3.39 4.57 -38.07
N PRO A 64 -2.91 3.42 -38.57
CA PRO A 64 -3.68 2.17 -38.53
C PRO A 64 -4.05 1.74 -37.10
N LEU A 65 -3.12 1.87 -36.13
CA LEU A 65 -3.40 1.49 -34.75
C LEU A 65 -4.54 2.31 -34.15
N TYR A 66 -4.49 3.63 -34.34
CA TYR A 66 -5.56 4.55 -33.92
C TYR A 66 -6.89 4.21 -34.60
N GLY A 67 -6.87 4.02 -35.93
CA GLY A 67 -8.07 3.72 -36.71
C GLY A 67 -8.77 2.45 -36.23
N ILE A 68 -8.02 1.36 -35.99
CA ILE A 68 -8.60 0.11 -35.50
C ILE A 68 -9.23 0.31 -34.12
N GLY A 69 -8.57 1.00 -33.20
CA GLY A 69 -9.13 1.28 -31.87
C GLY A 69 -10.44 2.08 -31.94
N VAL A 70 -10.45 3.15 -32.73
CA VAL A 70 -11.63 4.02 -32.89
C VAL A 70 -12.78 3.30 -33.58
N PHE A 71 -12.53 2.59 -34.69
CA PHE A 71 -13.58 1.82 -35.36
C PHE A 71 -14.06 0.65 -34.51
N THR A 72 -13.22 0.04 -33.69
CA THR A 72 -13.65 -0.97 -32.70
C THR A 72 -14.60 -0.37 -31.69
N ALA A 73 -14.25 0.79 -31.11
CA ALA A 73 -15.10 1.49 -30.15
C ALA A 73 -16.46 1.90 -30.76
N PHE A 74 -16.45 2.45 -31.99
CA PHE A 74 -17.67 2.78 -32.70
C PHE A 74 -18.51 1.55 -33.02
N THR A 75 -17.90 0.47 -33.51
CA THR A 75 -18.61 -0.77 -33.84
C THR A 75 -19.27 -1.35 -32.58
N LEU A 76 -18.55 -1.41 -31.45
CA LEU A 76 -19.09 -1.90 -30.18
C LEU A 76 -20.19 -1.00 -29.61
N SER A 77 -20.03 0.33 -29.69
CA SER A 77 -21.03 1.29 -29.22
C SER A 77 -22.32 1.21 -30.04
N GLN A 78 -22.20 1.18 -31.38
CA GLN A 78 -23.34 1.04 -32.29
C GLN A 78 -24.03 -0.31 -32.11
N ALA A 79 -23.27 -1.41 -32.00
CA ALA A 79 -23.81 -2.75 -31.73
C ALA A 79 -24.54 -2.81 -30.36
N ALA A 80 -24.00 -2.16 -29.33
CA ALA A 80 -24.65 -2.06 -28.02
C ALA A 80 -25.98 -1.28 -28.10
N LEU A 81 -26.03 -0.20 -28.89
CA LEU A 81 -27.26 0.55 -29.14
C LEU A 81 -28.28 -0.29 -29.93
N VAL A 82 -27.86 -1.05 -30.94
CA VAL A 82 -28.72 -2.00 -31.66
C VAL A 82 -29.32 -3.01 -30.67
N ALA A 83 -28.49 -3.63 -29.83
CA ALA A 83 -28.95 -4.56 -28.81
C ALA A 83 -29.93 -3.91 -27.81
N ARG A 84 -29.68 -2.66 -27.41
CA ARG A 84 -30.56 -1.88 -26.54
C ARG A 84 -31.92 -1.63 -27.19
N TRP A 85 -31.95 -1.12 -28.43
CA TRP A 85 -33.22 -0.83 -29.13
C TRP A 85 -34.03 -2.09 -29.41
N TRP A 86 -33.35 -3.19 -29.71
CA TRP A 86 -33.98 -4.50 -29.89
C TRP A 86 -34.67 -5.00 -28.61
N ARG A 87 -34.05 -4.78 -27.45
CA ARG A 87 -34.55 -5.23 -26.14
C ARG A 87 -35.66 -4.33 -25.57
N LEU A 88 -35.47 -3.00 -25.58
CA LEU A 88 -36.37 -2.06 -24.87
C LEU A 88 -37.57 -1.60 -25.70
N ARG A 89 -37.48 -1.61 -27.04
CA ARG A 89 -38.58 -1.27 -27.98
C ARG A 89 -39.35 0.04 -27.68
N GLU A 90 -38.66 1.06 -27.19
CA GLU A 90 -39.22 2.41 -26.93
C GLU A 90 -39.83 3.06 -28.21
N PRO A 91 -40.68 4.10 -28.11
CA PRO A 91 -41.25 4.77 -29.28
C PRO A 91 -40.18 5.23 -30.30
N GLY A 92 -40.37 4.86 -31.57
CA GLY A 92 -39.39 5.14 -32.63
C GLY A 92 -38.19 4.17 -32.68
N TRP A 93 -38.23 3.05 -31.96
CA TRP A 93 -37.13 2.07 -31.94
C TRP A 93 -36.77 1.53 -33.31
N GLN A 94 -37.72 1.35 -34.23
CA GLN A 94 -37.45 0.79 -35.56
C GLN A 94 -36.50 1.67 -36.38
N LEU A 95 -36.73 2.98 -36.41
CA LEU A 95 -35.87 3.91 -37.13
C LEU A 95 -34.47 3.95 -36.49
N ARG A 96 -34.41 4.07 -35.16
CA ARG A 96 -33.14 4.11 -34.42
C ARG A 96 -32.37 2.79 -34.58
N LEU A 97 -33.05 1.66 -34.57
CA LEU A 97 -32.45 0.35 -34.81
C LEU A 97 -31.85 0.30 -36.22
N THR A 98 -32.60 0.65 -37.26
CA THR A 98 -32.12 0.62 -38.64
C THR A 98 -30.89 1.51 -38.83
N VAL A 99 -30.93 2.74 -38.31
CA VAL A 99 -29.80 3.68 -38.40
C VAL A 99 -28.56 3.12 -37.70
N ASN A 100 -28.69 2.65 -36.45
CA ASN A 100 -27.54 2.10 -35.72
C ASN A 100 -27.05 0.77 -36.32
N SER A 101 -27.93 -0.04 -36.93
CA SER A 101 -27.55 -1.28 -37.64
C SER A 101 -26.75 -1.00 -38.90
N VAL A 102 -27.16 -0.01 -39.70
CA VAL A 102 -26.39 0.46 -40.87
C VAL A 102 -25.04 1.02 -40.41
N GLY A 103 -25.03 1.82 -39.34
CA GLY A 103 -23.79 2.34 -38.73
C GLY A 103 -22.86 1.22 -38.25
N THR A 104 -23.40 0.19 -37.60
CA THR A 104 -22.65 -0.99 -37.15
C THR A 104 -22.05 -1.74 -38.34
N ALA A 105 -22.82 -1.99 -39.40
CA ALA A 105 -22.33 -2.68 -40.59
C ALA A 105 -21.23 -1.87 -41.31
N ALA A 106 -21.42 -0.56 -41.48
CA ALA A 106 -20.43 0.31 -42.11
C ALA A 106 -19.12 0.38 -41.31
N THR A 107 -19.20 0.58 -40.00
CA THR A 107 -18.01 0.66 -39.12
C THR A 107 -17.30 -0.68 -38.99
N ALA A 108 -18.03 -1.79 -38.90
CA ALA A 108 -17.46 -3.13 -38.91
C ALA A 108 -16.76 -3.44 -40.24
N LEU A 109 -17.35 -3.04 -41.38
CA LEU A 109 -16.73 -3.21 -42.69
C LEU A 109 -15.41 -2.45 -42.78
N VAL A 110 -15.38 -1.17 -42.35
CA VAL A 110 -14.14 -0.38 -42.32
C VAL A 110 -13.11 -1.01 -41.39
N LEU A 111 -13.51 -1.48 -40.21
CA LEU A 111 -12.63 -2.16 -39.27
C LEU A 111 -11.98 -3.41 -39.90
N ILE A 112 -12.77 -4.22 -40.62
CA ILE A 112 -12.29 -5.41 -41.33
C ILE A 112 -11.31 -5.02 -42.44
N ILE A 113 -11.67 -4.03 -43.28
CA ILE A 113 -10.82 -3.57 -44.38
C ILE A 113 -9.48 -3.05 -43.84
N VAL A 114 -9.51 -2.18 -42.81
CA VAL A 114 -8.29 -1.62 -42.21
C VAL A 114 -7.46 -2.72 -41.55
N GLY A 115 -8.11 -3.63 -40.81
CA GLY A 115 -7.43 -4.75 -40.15
C GLY A 115 -6.69 -5.66 -41.13
N ILE A 116 -7.29 -5.97 -42.28
CA ILE A 116 -6.69 -6.83 -43.32
C ILE A 116 -5.64 -6.05 -44.13
N THR A 117 -5.99 -4.88 -44.67
CA THR A 117 -5.11 -4.14 -45.60
C THR A 117 -3.88 -3.54 -44.92
N LYS A 118 -3.97 -3.22 -43.62
CA LYS A 118 -2.86 -2.66 -42.84
C LYS A 118 -2.20 -3.70 -41.93
N PHE A 119 -2.51 -4.99 -42.11
CA PHE A 119 -1.92 -6.08 -41.32
C PHE A 119 -0.39 -6.04 -41.36
N ALA A 120 0.20 -5.92 -42.56
CA ALA A 120 1.64 -5.83 -42.76
C ALA A 120 2.27 -4.52 -42.23
N LEU A 121 1.47 -3.47 -42.03
CA LEU A 121 1.90 -2.15 -41.53
C LEU A 121 1.78 -2.01 -40.01
N GLY A 122 1.53 -3.12 -39.29
CA GLY A 122 1.50 -3.14 -37.83
C GLY A 122 0.12 -3.20 -37.21
N ALA A 123 -0.96 -3.36 -37.99
CA ALA A 123 -2.31 -3.55 -37.45
C ALA A 123 -2.44 -4.80 -36.56
N TRP A 124 -1.61 -5.82 -36.79
CA TRP A 124 -1.55 -7.03 -35.95
C TRP A 124 -1.28 -6.71 -34.47
N VAL A 125 -0.57 -5.61 -34.18
CA VAL A 125 -0.27 -5.18 -32.81
C VAL A 125 -1.57 -4.88 -32.05
N VAL A 126 -2.57 -4.26 -32.68
CA VAL A 126 -3.85 -3.95 -32.03
C VAL A 126 -4.63 -5.21 -31.70
N LEU A 127 -4.56 -6.20 -32.60
CA LEU A 127 -5.21 -7.50 -32.43
C LEU A 127 -4.70 -8.24 -31.18
N ILE A 128 -3.47 -7.97 -30.74
CA ILE A 128 -2.87 -8.51 -29.53
C ILE A 128 -3.06 -7.55 -28.35
N LEU A 129 -2.84 -6.27 -28.57
CA LEU A 129 -2.85 -5.23 -27.54
C LEU A 129 -4.22 -5.07 -26.88
N ILE A 130 -5.32 -5.06 -27.66
CA ILE A 130 -6.67 -4.92 -27.10
C ILE A 130 -7.02 -6.12 -26.22
N PRO A 131 -6.91 -7.39 -26.68
CA PRO A 131 -7.16 -8.54 -25.81
C PRO A 131 -6.25 -8.59 -24.59
N ALA A 132 -4.97 -8.26 -24.72
CA ALA A 132 -4.04 -8.21 -23.59
C ALA A 132 -4.45 -7.16 -22.55
N LEU A 133 -4.87 -5.97 -23.00
CA LEU A 133 -5.38 -4.92 -22.12
C LEU A 133 -6.68 -5.37 -21.43
N VAL A 134 -7.62 -5.96 -22.16
CA VAL A 134 -8.87 -6.48 -21.60
C VAL A 134 -8.59 -7.59 -20.57
N ALA A 135 -7.68 -8.52 -20.87
CA ALA A 135 -7.27 -9.56 -19.94
C ALA A 135 -6.67 -8.97 -18.67
N LEU A 136 -5.78 -7.98 -18.78
CA LEU A 136 -5.21 -7.25 -17.64
C LEU A 136 -6.31 -6.61 -16.77
N LEU A 137 -7.26 -5.90 -17.38
CA LEU A 137 -8.37 -5.28 -16.65
C LEU A 137 -9.24 -6.32 -15.92
N LEU A 138 -9.47 -7.48 -16.54
CA LEU A 138 -10.23 -8.58 -15.93
C LEU A 138 -9.45 -9.25 -14.80
N THR A 139 -8.14 -9.46 -14.94
CA THR A 139 -7.28 -10.01 -13.88
C THR A 139 -7.25 -9.08 -12.66
N ILE A 140 -7.10 -7.77 -12.86
CA ILE A 140 -7.17 -6.77 -11.78
C ILE A 140 -8.51 -6.87 -11.06
N ARG A 141 -9.61 -6.94 -11.82
CA ARG A 141 -10.95 -7.07 -11.25
C ARG A 141 -11.08 -8.33 -10.40
N SER A 142 -10.70 -9.49 -10.93
CA SER A 142 -10.76 -10.76 -10.20
C SER A 142 -9.95 -10.72 -8.90
N HIS A 143 -8.72 -10.16 -8.95
CA HIS A 143 -7.88 -10.01 -7.77
C HIS A 143 -8.56 -9.15 -6.68
N TYR A 144 -9.19 -8.03 -7.06
CA TYR A 144 -9.90 -7.19 -6.10
C TYR A 144 -11.13 -7.85 -5.48
N PHE A 145 -11.80 -8.77 -6.19
CA PHE A 145 -12.91 -9.54 -5.61
C PHE A 145 -12.39 -10.62 -4.66
N GLU A 146 -11.32 -11.32 -5.01
CA GLU A 146 -10.69 -12.33 -4.15
C GLU A 146 -10.20 -11.72 -2.81
N VAL A 147 -9.54 -10.56 -2.86
CA VAL A 147 -9.11 -9.85 -1.65
C VAL A 147 -10.30 -9.36 -0.82
N ALA A 148 -11.37 -8.87 -1.47
CA ALA A 148 -12.56 -8.41 -0.77
C ALA A 148 -13.30 -9.56 -0.07
N ASP A 149 -13.37 -10.73 -0.69
CA ASP A 149 -14.00 -11.92 -0.10
C ASP A 149 -13.23 -12.39 1.14
N GLN A 150 -11.89 -12.32 1.13
CA GLN A 150 -11.06 -12.66 2.30
C GLN A 150 -11.18 -11.66 3.46
N MET A 151 -11.65 -10.44 3.21
CA MET A 151 -11.78 -9.38 4.22
C MET A 151 -13.23 -9.17 4.70
N THR A 152 -14.20 -9.84 4.08
CA THR A 152 -15.62 -9.71 4.44
C THR A 152 -15.92 -10.63 5.63
N ILE A 153 -16.05 -10.04 6.81
CA ILE A 153 -16.47 -10.75 8.02
C ILE A 153 -17.90 -11.29 7.80
N SER A 154 -18.05 -12.61 7.78
CA SER A 154 -19.35 -13.26 7.77
C SER A 154 -19.88 -13.36 9.21
N PRO A 155 -21.21 -13.27 9.43
CA PRO A 155 -21.79 -13.42 10.77
C PRO A 155 -21.44 -14.76 11.46
N GLY A 156 -21.08 -15.79 10.68
CA GLY A 156 -20.61 -17.09 11.19
C GLY A 156 -19.20 -17.07 11.79
N ASP A 157 -18.31 -16.20 11.31
CA ASP A 157 -16.91 -16.13 11.73
C ASP A 157 -16.78 -15.72 13.22
N VAL A 158 -17.73 -14.91 13.69
CA VAL A 158 -17.84 -14.45 15.09
C VAL A 158 -18.20 -15.60 16.03
N THR A 159 -18.95 -16.60 15.54
CA THR A 159 -19.39 -17.78 16.31
C THR A 159 -18.39 -18.93 16.25
N GLU A 160 -17.69 -19.10 15.14
CA GLU A 160 -16.79 -20.24 14.93
C GLU A 160 -15.38 -19.99 15.46
N HIS A 161 -14.92 -18.73 15.58
CA HIS A 161 -13.57 -18.39 16.03
C HIS A 161 -13.60 -17.37 17.20
N PRO A 162 -14.08 -17.75 18.40
CA PRO A 162 -14.13 -16.86 19.57
C PRO A 162 -12.76 -16.33 20.01
N ASP A 163 -11.67 -17.03 19.68
CA ASP A 163 -10.29 -16.64 19.96
C ASP A 163 -9.83 -15.40 19.18
N VAL A 164 -10.52 -15.05 18.08
CA VAL A 164 -10.25 -13.82 17.30
C VAL A 164 -10.77 -12.58 18.02
N LEU A 165 -11.78 -12.73 18.88
CA LEU A 165 -12.47 -11.63 19.57
C LEU A 165 -11.87 -11.31 20.94
N ALA A 166 -11.21 -12.28 21.60
CA ALA A 166 -10.55 -12.09 22.89
C ALA A 166 -9.25 -12.93 23.06
N PRO A 167 -8.28 -12.82 22.14
CA PRO A 167 -7.02 -13.54 22.27
C PRO A 167 -6.25 -13.09 23.52
N GLN A 168 -5.79 -14.05 24.32
CA GLN A 168 -4.86 -13.79 25.44
C GLN A 168 -3.45 -13.55 24.86
N PHE A 169 -3.23 -12.38 24.27
CA PHE A 169 -1.92 -12.04 23.71
C PHE A 169 -0.92 -11.63 24.79
N HIS A 170 0.29 -12.19 24.70
CA HIS A 170 1.45 -11.69 25.42
C HIS A 170 2.07 -10.56 24.60
N HIS A 171 1.93 -9.33 25.07
CA HIS A 171 2.42 -8.16 24.34
C HIS A 171 3.86 -7.86 24.75
N TYR A 172 4.76 -7.82 23.77
CA TYR A 172 6.14 -7.36 23.96
C TYR A 172 6.32 -6.03 23.25
N VAL A 173 6.64 -4.98 24.01
CA VAL A 173 6.90 -3.65 23.47
C VAL A 173 8.40 -3.43 23.47
N LEU A 174 9.01 -3.51 22.30
CA LEU A 174 10.46 -3.33 22.11
C LEU A 174 10.74 -1.92 21.61
N ILE A 175 11.67 -1.22 22.25
CA ILE A 175 12.04 0.15 21.89
C ILE A 175 13.52 0.15 21.49
N PRO A 176 13.85 0.11 20.18
CA PRO A 176 15.24 0.22 19.76
C PRO A 176 15.80 1.60 20.12
N VAL A 177 16.87 1.62 20.91
CA VAL A 177 17.52 2.86 21.38
C VAL A 177 19.00 2.84 21.06
N GLY A 178 19.49 3.94 20.48
CA GLY A 178 20.92 4.17 20.29
C GLY A 178 21.57 4.85 21.49
N ASP A 179 20.82 5.66 22.23
CA ASP A 179 21.27 6.39 23.42
C ASP A 179 20.04 6.79 24.25
N LEU A 180 20.25 7.13 25.52
CA LEU A 180 19.25 7.72 26.41
C LEU A 180 19.06 9.22 26.07
N ASN A 181 18.14 9.48 25.15
CA ASN A 181 17.78 10.83 24.72
C ASN A 181 16.27 11.13 24.85
N ARG A 182 15.85 12.36 24.54
CA ARG A 182 14.45 12.79 24.68
C ARG A 182 13.48 12.00 23.80
N ALA A 183 13.92 11.52 22.63
CA ALA A 183 13.09 10.70 21.75
C ALA A 183 12.87 9.30 22.35
N ALA A 184 13.92 8.67 22.89
CA ALA A 184 13.84 7.41 23.61
C ALA A 184 12.89 7.52 24.83
N LEU A 185 13.05 8.57 25.65
CA LEU A 185 12.16 8.83 26.80
C LEU A 185 10.70 9.03 26.38
N ARG A 186 10.45 9.72 25.26
CA ARG A 186 9.10 9.92 24.71
C ARG A 186 8.50 8.61 24.19
N ALA A 187 9.30 7.74 23.58
CA ALA A 187 8.85 6.41 23.18
C ALA A 187 8.51 5.53 24.39
N ILE A 188 9.32 5.58 25.46
CA ILE A 188 9.05 4.87 26.72
C ILE A 188 7.76 5.39 27.38
N SER A 189 7.57 6.70 27.47
CA SER A 189 6.36 7.27 28.07
C SER A 189 5.10 6.93 27.26
N TYR A 190 5.21 6.91 25.92
CA TYR A 190 4.16 6.42 25.04
C TYR A 190 3.88 4.93 25.27
N ALA A 191 4.91 4.09 25.40
CA ALA A 191 4.74 2.67 25.74
C ALA A 191 4.02 2.47 27.09
N ARG A 192 4.42 3.21 28.13
CA ARG A 192 3.79 3.15 29.46
C ARG A 192 2.32 3.58 29.44
N SER A 193 1.94 4.51 28.57
CA SER A 193 0.55 4.95 28.44
C SER A 193 -0.33 3.90 27.75
N LEU A 194 0.20 3.20 26.73
CA LEU A 194 -0.49 2.12 26.03
C LEU A 194 -0.73 0.88 26.91
N THR A 195 0.15 0.65 27.87
CA THR A 195 0.15 -0.56 28.71
C THR A 195 -0.50 -0.36 30.08
N GLY A 196 -0.94 0.88 30.39
CA GLY A 196 -1.49 1.23 31.70
C GLY A 196 -0.46 1.31 32.84
N GLN A 197 0.82 1.02 32.57
CA GLN A 197 1.91 1.06 33.56
C GLN A 197 2.24 2.49 34.02
N TYR A 198 1.84 3.52 33.26
CA TYR A 198 1.98 4.93 33.64
C TYR A 198 1.37 5.24 35.02
N ARG A 199 0.23 4.62 35.36
CA ARG A 199 -0.46 4.84 36.66
C ARG A 199 0.32 4.32 37.87
N GLN A 200 1.15 3.28 37.72
CA GLN A 200 1.96 2.75 38.81
C GLN A 200 3.19 3.61 39.09
N ALA A 201 3.84 4.12 38.05
CA ALA A 201 5.00 5.01 38.17
C ALA A 201 4.65 6.38 38.80
N ALA A 202 3.48 6.93 38.47
CA ALA A 202 3.04 8.23 39.00
C ALA A 202 2.66 8.21 40.50
N ASN A 203 2.36 7.04 41.07
CA ASN A 203 1.91 6.88 42.45
C ASN A 203 3.05 6.50 43.43
N GLY A 204 4.32 6.66 43.05
CA GLY A 204 5.47 6.54 43.96
C GLY A 204 5.79 5.12 44.44
N GLY A 205 5.32 4.08 43.74
CA GLY A 205 5.60 2.69 44.10
C GLY A 205 7.00 2.25 43.68
N ALA A 206 7.89 2.04 44.65
CA ALA A 206 9.11 1.27 44.48
C ALA A 206 8.81 -0.09 43.81
N ALA A 207 9.75 -0.56 42.99
CA ALA A 207 9.71 -1.82 42.25
C ALA A 207 9.04 -2.96 43.05
N ALA A 208 7.80 -3.28 42.69
CA ALA A 208 7.16 -4.52 43.10
C ALA A 208 7.53 -5.60 42.08
N THR A 209 8.68 -6.21 42.32
CA THR A 209 8.94 -7.59 41.90
C THR A 209 7.86 -8.45 42.53
N GLY A 210 6.90 -8.94 41.73
CA GLY A 210 5.93 -9.95 42.13
C GLY A 210 4.48 -9.48 42.20
N GLY A 211 3.68 -10.00 41.27
CA GLY A 211 2.30 -10.41 41.50
C GLY A 211 1.29 -9.34 41.91
N VAL A 212 0.66 -8.69 40.93
CA VAL A 212 -0.73 -8.25 41.09
C VAL A 212 -1.58 -9.07 40.13
N SER A 213 -2.31 -10.01 40.71
CA SER A 213 -3.38 -10.79 40.09
C SER A 213 -4.51 -9.86 39.66
N GLY A 214 -4.39 -9.33 38.45
CA GLY A 214 -5.48 -8.72 37.69
C GLY A 214 -5.52 -9.39 36.33
N GLN A 215 -6.62 -10.07 36.04
CA GLN A 215 -6.89 -10.83 34.83
C GLN A 215 -6.31 -10.20 33.54
N GLY A 216 -5.27 -10.82 32.96
CA GLY A 216 -5.19 -10.99 31.50
C GLY A 216 -4.33 -10.07 30.63
N ARG A 217 -3.40 -9.23 31.13
CA ARG A 217 -2.45 -8.51 30.24
C ARG A 217 -1.01 -8.55 30.75
N HIS A 218 -0.30 -9.62 30.44
CA HIS A 218 1.16 -9.65 30.57
C HIS A 218 1.79 -8.83 29.44
N THR A 219 2.00 -7.53 29.69
CA THR A 219 2.74 -6.66 28.76
C THR A 219 4.13 -6.36 29.30
N VAL A 220 5.15 -6.66 28.52
CA VAL A 220 6.56 -6.43 28.86
C VAL A 220 7.09 -5.28 28.00
N ILE A 221 7.69 -4.27 28.62
CA ILE A 221 8.35 -3.16 27.91
C ILE A 221 9.86 -3.33 28.09
N GLN A 222 10.60 -3.37 26.99
CA GLN A 222 12.05 -3.49 26.97
C GLN A 222 12.66 -2.48 26.00
N ALA A 223 13.71 -1.81 26.44
CA ALA A 223 14.56 -1.03 25.55
C ALA A 223 15.63 -1.95 24.99
N VAL A 224 15.86 -1.90 23.68
CA VAL A 224 16.85 -2.76 23.01
C VAL A 224 17.95 -1.88 22.46
N HIS A 225 19.15 -2.03 23.00
CA HIS A 225 20.33 -1.36 22.51
C HIS A 225 21.22 -2.35 21.78
N VAL A 226 21.66 -1.99 20.58
CA VAL A 226 22.52 -2.85 19.75
C VAL A 226 23.83 -2.12 19.54
N THR A 227 24.93 -2.68 20.05
CA THR A 227 26.26 -2.06 19.98
C THR A 227 27.36 -3.11 19.78
N ASP A 228 28.49 -2.65 19.24
CA ASP A 228 29.74 -3.42 19.13
C ASP A 228 30.79 -2.98 20.16
N ASP A 229 30.45 -2.00 21.00
CA ASP A 229 31.33 -1.38 21.98
C ASP A 229 30.83 -1.67 23.41
N ALA A 230 31.62 -2.41 24.17
CA ALA A 230 31.28 -2.79 25.54
C ALA A 230 31.32 -1.60 26.50
N ASP A 231 32.22 -0.63 26.28
CA ASP A 231 32.36 0.54 27.15
C ASP A 231 31.17 1.50 26.96
N ASP A 232 30.67 1.64 25.72
CA ASP A 232 29.44 2.40 25.41
C ASP A 232 28.21 1.73 26.02
N ALA A 233 28.11 0.40 25.93
CA ALA A 233 27.04 -0.37 26.56
C ALA A 233 26.99 -0.15 28.08
N GLU A 234 28.14 -0.22 28.75
CA GLU A 234 28.24 -0.04 30.20
C GLU A 234 27.85 1.38 30.62
N GLN A 235 28.37 2.41 29.92
CA GLN A 235 28.00 3.81 30.17
C GLN A 235 26.51 4.06 29.95
N LEU A 236 25.92 3.47 28.91
CA LEU A 236 24.48 3.58 28.66
C LEU A 236 23.69 2.88 29.76
N GLN A 237 24.11 1.68 30.19
CA GLN A 237 23.47 0.94 31.27
C GLN A 237 23.48 1.72 32.59
N GLU A 238 24.60 2.32 32.98
CA GLU A 238 24.70 3.14 34.19
C GLU A 238 23.75 4.36 34.15
N ARG A 239 23.71 5.05 33.00
CA ARG A 239 22.77 6.16 32.79
C ARG A 239 21.33 5.67 32.83
N TRP A 240 21.06 4.50 32.25
CA TRP A 240 19.73 3.91 32.22
C TRP A 240 19.22 3.56 33.62
N ASP A 241 20.05 2.90 34.42
CA ASP A 241 19.71 2.53 35.80
C ASP A 241 19.46 3.77 36.68
N ARG A 242 20.15 4.88 36.38
CA ARG A 242 19.96 6.15 37.08
C ARG A 242 18.66 6.87 36.72
N TYR A 243 18.29 6.90 35.44
CA TYR A 243 17.23 7.77 34.93
C TYR A 243 15.94 7.04 34.55
N GLU A 244 16.02 5.77 34.13
CA GLU A 244 14.87 4.96 33.70
C GLU A 244 14.91 3.51 34.24
N PRO A 245 15.04 3.28 35.56
CA PRO A 245 15.13 1.93 36.14
C PRO A 245 13.85 1.10 35.97
N GLY A 246 12.74 1.72 35.57
CA GLY A 246 11.45 1.04 35.39
C GLY A 246 11.29 0.32 34.05
N VAL A 247 12.27 0.38 33.14
CA VAL A 247 12.28 -0.37 31.87
C VAL A 247 13.61 -1.08 31.76
N GLU A 248 13.56 -2.39 31.54
CA GLU A 248 14.77 -3.20 31.33
C GLU A 248 15.46 -2.78 30.02
N LEU A 249 16.75 -2.44 30.13
CA LEU A 249 17.63 -2.24 28.99
C LEU A 249 18.28 -3.58 28.62
N VAL A 250 18.01 -4.04 27.40
CA VAL A 250 18.59 -5.24 26.83
C VAL A 250 19.67 -4.83 25.85
N VAL A 251 20.92 -5.09 26.21
CA VAL A 251 22.07 -4.86 25.35
C VAL A 251 22.31 -6.11 24.50
N ILE A 252 22.35 -5.94 23.19
CA ILE A 252 22.67 -6.98 22.22
C ILE A 252 23.99 -6.65 21.57
N GLU A 253 25.00 -7.45 21.85
CA GLU A 253 26.29 -7.37 21.16
C GLU A 253 26.14 -7.78 19.69
N ALA A 254 26.56 -6.88 18.80
CA ALA A 254 26.43 -7.08 17.37
C ALA A 254 27.74 -6.75 16.64
N PRO A 255 28.44 -7.76 16.09
CA PRO A 255 29.61 -7.48 15.27
C PRO A 255 29.20 -6.66 14.04
N TYR A 256 30.01 -5.66 13.68
CA TYR A 256 29.85 -4.80 12.49
C TYR A 256 28.73 -3.74 12.52
N ARG A 257 28.28 -3.26 13.69
CA ARG A 257 27.28 -2.18 13.83
C ARG A 257 25.98 -2.37 13.04
N SER A 258 25.63 -3.62 12.72
CA SER A 258 24.38 -3.95 12.05
C SER A 258 23.26 -3.99 13.07
N LEU A 259 22.27 -3.09 12.97
CA LEU A 259 21.17 -3.00 13.94
C LEU A 259 20.01 -3.96 13.65
N VAL A 260 19.67 -4.16 12.37
CA VAL A 260 18.47 -4.91 11.97
C VAL A 260 18.57 -6.40 12.29
N GLY A 261 19.67 -7.06 11.88
CA GLY A 261 19.84 -8.51 12.07
C GLY A 261 19.79 -8.98 13.53
N PRO A 262 20.52 -8.35 14.47
CA PRO A 262 20.43 -8.66 15.90
C PRO A 262 19.05 -8.40 16.49
N LEU A 263 18.40 -7.29 16.11
CA LEU A 263 17.02 -7.00 16.55
C LEU A 263 16.06 -8.10 16.09
N MET A 264 16.14 -8.55 14.83
CA MET A 264 15.32 -9.65 14.32
C MET A 264 15.56 -10.95 15.10
N ARG A 265 16.83 -11.31 15.37
CA ARG A 265 17.17 -12.48 16.18
C ARG A 265 16.60 -12.39 17.59
N TYR A 266 16.60 -11.20 18.19
CA TYR A 266 16.02 -10.99 19.50
C TYR A 266 14.50 -11.16 19.49
N ILE A 267 13.82 -10.61 18.47
CA ILE A 267 12.38 -10.82 18.27
C ILE A 267 12.08 -12.33 18.12
N ASP A 268 12.90 -13.08 17.37
CA ASP A 268 12.75 -14.55 17.26
C ASP A 268 12.84 -15.23 18.63
N VAL A 269 13.77 -14.81 19.49
CA VAL A 269 13.93 -15.36 20.84
C VAL A 269 12.72 -15.06 21.71
N VAL A 270 12.18 -13.84 21.64
CA VAL A 270 10.98 -13.44 22.37
C VAL A 270 9.76 -14.25 21.91
N GLU A 271 9.57 -14.42 20.60
CA GLU A 271 8.48 -15.22 20.05
C GLU A 271 8.59 -16.72 20.41
N ARG A 272 9.81 -17.29 20.41
CA ARG A 272 10.03 -18.70 20.79
C ARG A 272 9.68 -19.02 22.24
N ARG A 273 9.65 -18.02 23.13
CA ARG A 273 9.18 -18.20 24.52
C ARG A 273 7.69 -18.48 24.60
N HIS A 274 6.93 -18.23 23.52
CA HIS A 274 5.49 -18.41 23.43
C HIS A 274 5.12 -19.23 22.16
N PRO A 275 5.42 -20.55 22.15
CA PRO A 275 5.22 -21.40 20.98
C PRO A 275 3.75 -21.56 20.54
N GLU A 276 2.81 -21.27 21.45
CA GLU A 276 1.35 -21.18 21.20
C GLU A 276 0.97 -20.13 20.13
N GLY A 277 1.90 -19.26 19.76
CA GLY A 277 1.67 -18.21 18.76
C GLY A 277 1.00 -16.94 19.30
N THR A 278 0.79 -16.87 20.62
CA THR A 278 0.10 -15.78 21.33
C THR A 278 0.99 -14.57 21.64
N ALA A 279 2.29 -14.62 21.35
CA ALA A 279 3.15 -13.45 21.45
C ALA A 279 2.92 -12.49 20.28
N VAL A 280 2.66 -11.22 20.62
CA VAL A 280 2.60 -10.12 19.66
C VAL A 280 3.70 -9.13 20.02
N VAL A 281 4.58 -8.87 19.06
CA VAL A 281 5.72 -7.97 19.26
C VAL A 281 5.39 -6.63 18.61
N THR A 282 5.47 -5.55 19.39
CA THR A 282 5.32 -4.18 18.92
C THR A 282 6.65 -3.48 19.05
N VAL A 283 7.26 -3.10 17.92
CA VAL A 283 8.49 -2.33 17.89
C VAL A 283 8.15 -0.84 17.81
N LEU A 284 8.44 -0.09 18.87
CA LEU A 284 8.26 1.37 18.91
C LEU A 284 9.55 2.05 18.48
N LEU A 285 9.51 2.71 17.33
CA LEU A 285 10.65 3.41 16.76
C LEU A 285 10.61 4.90 17.17
N PRO A 286 11.55 5.39 17.99
CA PRO A 286 11.70 6.82 18.21
C PRO A 286 12.22 7.46 16.91
N GLU A 287 11.43 8.37 16.32
CA GLU A 287 11.77 9.03 15.05
C GLU A 287 11.93 10.52 15.24
N PHE A 288 13.07 11.06 14.81
CA PHE A 288 13.27 12.50 14.74
C PHE A 288 12.61 13.04 13.48
N ILE A 289 11.71 14.00 13.64
CA ILE A 289 11.14 14.75 12.53
C ILE A 289 11.81 16.12 12.52
N PRO A 290 12.69 16.39 11.54
CA PRO A 290 13.31 17.70 11.40
C PRO A 290 12.30 18.79 11.05
N ALA A 291 12.69 20.05 11.27
CA ALA A 291 11.85 21.19 10.93
C ALA A 291 11.78 21.41 9.41
N HIS A 292 12.81 21.01 8.67
CA HIS A 292 12.87 21.17 7.21
C HIS A 292 13.06 19.84 6.47
N TRP A 293 12.45 19.72 5.28
CA TRP A 293 12.48 18.48 4.47
C TRP A 293 13.89 18.10 3.99
N TRP A 294 14.81 19.07 3.85
CA TRP A 294 16.17 18.83 3.38
C TRP A 294 17.08 18.27 4.50
N GLU A 295 16.75 18.52 5.76
CA GLU A 295 17.46 17.97 6.92
C GLU A 295 17.30 16.43 6.99
N ASN A 296 16.19 15.88 6.49
CA ASN A 296 15.97 14.43 6.38
C ASN A 296 17.02 13.72 5.51
N ALA A 297 17.63 14.41 4.54
CA ALA A 297 18.67 13.82 3.70
C ALA A 297 20.02 13.67 4.44
N LEU A 298 20.19 14.36 5.57
CA LEU A 298 21.42 14.37 6.37
C LEU A 298 21.38 13.37 7.54
N HIS A 299 20.25 12.73 7.80
CA HIS A 299 20.07 11.83 8.95
C HIS A 299 20.06 10.35 8.55
N THR A 300 20.64 9.50 9.40
CA THR A 300 20.69 8.06 9.21
C THR A 300 19.28 7.45 9.20
N HIS A 301 18.92 6.79 8.10
CA HIS A 301 17.60 6.17 7.87
C HIS A 301 17.36 4.86 8.65
N THR A 302 17.89 4.73 9.88
CA THR A 302 17.81 3.50 10.68
C THR A 302 16.37 3.04 10.91
N ALA A 303 15.47 3.97 11.23
CA ALA A 303 14.05 3.66 11.43
C ALA A 303 13.37 3.14 10.14
N LEU A 304 13.74 3.69 8.96
CA LEU A 304 13.25 3.21 7.68
C LEU A 304 13.73 1.79 7.38
N MET A 305 14.99 1.48 7.69
CA MET A 305 15.55 0.13 7.52
C MET A 305 14.86 -0.89 8.42
N ILE A 306 14.64 -0.56 9.70
CA ILE A 306 13.90 -1.45 10.62
C ILE A 306 12.47 -1.66 10.14
N LYS A 307 11.76 -0.59 9.75
CA LYS A 307 10.41 -0.68 9.17
C LYS A 307 10.37 -1.61 7.97
N GLY A 308 11.28 -1.43 7.02
CA GLY A 308 11.36 -2.25 5.82
C GLY A 308 11.62 -3.73 6.14
N ALA A 309 12.50 -4.01 7.09
CA ALA A 309 12.83 -5.38 7.50
C ALA A 309 11.68 -6.07 8.26
N LEU A 310 10.90 -5.33 9.05
CA LEU A 310 9.81 -5.88 9.85
C LEU A 310 8.46 -5.88 9.13
N LEU A 311 8.29 -5.15 8.01
CA LEU A 311 7.03 -5.03 7.28
C LEU A 311 6.43 -6.38 6.85
N PHE A 312 7.28 -7.33 6.48
CA PHE A 312 6.86 -8.64 5.99
C PHE A 312 6.84 -9.72 7.09
N ARG A 313 7.08 -9.33 8.35
CA ARG A 313 7.14 -10.26 9.46
C ARG A 313 5.73 -10.48 10.04
N PRO A 314 5.26 -11.72 10.17
CA PRO A 314 3.97 -11.99 10.78
C PRO A 314 3.97 -11.59 12.26
N ARG A 315 2.81 -11.12 12.77
CA ARG A 315 2.58 -10.83 14.20
C ARG A 315 3.53 -9.80 14.83
N THR A 316 4.19 -8.99 14.01
CA THR A 316 5.02 -7.87 14.44
C THR A 316 4.38 -6.56 13.99
N ALA A 317 4.05 -5.69 14.93
CA ALA A 317 3.62 -4.33 14.64
C ALA A 317 4.81 -3.38 14.77
N VAL A 318 4.90 -2.39 13.88
CA VAL A 318 5.91 -1.33 13.96
C VAL A 318 5.20 0.00 14.07
N THR A 319 5.50 0.75 15.13
CA THR A 319 4.87 2.05 15.39
C THR A 319 5.94 3.11 15.55
N SER A 320 5.78 4.22 14.85
CA SER A 320 6.68 5.37 14.97
C SER A 320 6.20 6.32 16.05
N VAL A 321 7.13 6.74 16.92
CA VAL A 321 6.89 7.77 17.93
C VAL A 321 7.65 9.03 17.49
N PRO A 322 6.97 9.98 16.84
CA PRO A 322 7.64 11.16 16.32
C PRO A 322 8.04 12.13 17.43
N PHE A 323 9.30 12.56 17.41
CA PHE A 323 9.85 13.64 18.19
C PHE A 323 10.16 14.81 17.24
N HIS A 324 9.34 15.84 17.29
CA HIS A 324 9.54 17.06 16.51
C HIS A 324 10.60 17.93 17.20
N LEU A 325 11.61 18.33 16.44
CA LEU A 325 12.56 19.33 16.90
C LEU A 325 11.90 20.71 16.80
N ASN A 326 11.94 21.47 17.87
CA ASN A 326 11.56 22.88 17.82
C ASN A 326 12.74 23.63 17.18
N GLY A 327 12.56 24.07 15.94
CA GLY A 327 13.44 25.00 15.23
C GLY A 327 12.99 26.44 15.39
#